data_AF-A0A226EFQ4-F1
#
_entry.id   AF-A0A226EFQ4-F1
#
_cell.length_a   1.000
_cell.length_b   1.000
_cell.length_c   1.000
_cell.angle_alpha   90.00
_cell.angle_beta   90.00
_cell.angle_gamma   90.00
#
_symmetry.space_group_name_H-M   'P 1'
#
loop_
_entity.id
_entity.type
_entity.pdbx_description
1 polymer ?
#
loop_
_entity_poly.entity_id
_entity_poly.type
_entity_poly.pdbx_seq_one_letter_code
_entity_poly.pdbx_strand_id
1 'polypeptide(L)'
;MYKIDFPIDAKEAAVISRRRRAEEERKLRIFNPHQRIIGKDLKALEIQIQEKRERKEREKELDEAWVRETNRQQLLVMELQRRVENDKKRVWSDVQDFRSSCQRFEDRREFDLNDKRKLAYAARLHDEDVRNGPASMQKFEGEDLSYKQRIVNQEMQKKAWLDAQIAEKKQNQREYEEAHKMYEERLREMSLRTTELGRAENQARRAVELAYNQYNLALAQENAEKKKLDRLADEEATLAHQLNCFHSELLTEVTDATSINGPFRVGRAQFKGYTEEMMKTIREEQLRQAMDKKRREKEEQAYDAAWEKMNRRYAIATHILDKELDSRKKDKHIELTNINRELAQEQRLRQDYMNNLVYKGNFTEGFFDQFNTSTR
;
A
#
# COMPACT_ATOMS: atom_id res chain seq x y z
N MET A 1 -196.64 135.13 -80.09
CA MET A 1 -196.22 136.03 -81.20
C MET A 1 -195.04 136.84 -80.69
N TYR A 2 -193.89 136.82 -81.38
CA TYR A 2 -192.67 137.57 -81.03
C TYR A 2 -192.01 137.18 -79.69
N LYS A 3 -190.74 136.72 -79.67
CA LYS A 3 -189.97 136.46 -78.42
C LYS A 3 -188.46 136.66 -78.69
N ILE A 4 -187.93 137.89 -78.64
CA ILE A 4 -187.51 138.72 -77.48
C ILE A 4 -186.16 138.27 -76.90
N ASP A 5 -185.13 139.02 -77.27
CA ASP A 5 -183.76 139.02 -76.75
C ASP A 5 -183.71 139.45 -75.27
N PHE A 6 -182.92 138.76 -74.44
CA PHE A 6 -182.58 139.17 -73.07
C PHE A 6 -181.06 139.03 -72.80
N PRO A 7 -180.44 139.96 -72.04
CA PRO A 7 -179.00 140.24 -72.06
C PRO A 7 -178.16 139.26 -71.22
N ILE A 8 -176.96 138.90 -71.70
CA ILE A 8 -175.98 138.01 -71.04
C ILE A 8 -175.24 138.74 -69.90
N ASP A 9 -174.99 138.03 -68.78
CA ASP A 9 -174.39 138.50 -67.50
C ASP A 9 -172.86 138.75 -67.55
N ALA A 10 -172.40 139.83 -66.89
CA ALA A 10 -171.05 140.40 -66.99
C ALA A 10 -169.92 139.53 -66.40
N LYS A 11 -170.22 138.62 -65.47
CA LYS A 11 -169.20 137.74 -64.86
C LYS A 11 -168.77 136.61 -65.79
N GLU A 12 -169.72 136.06 -66.55
CA GLU A 12 -169.41 135.07 -67.59
C GLU A 12 -168.51 135.68 -68.66
N ALA A 13 -168.71 136.95 -69.01
CA ALA A 13 -167.81 137.68 -69.89
C ALA A 13 -166.36 137.79 -69.35
N ALA A 14 -166.15 137.97 -68.04
CA ALA A 14 -164.82 138.02 -67.43
C ALA A 14 -164.08 136.66 -67.46
N VAL A 15 -164.80 135.55 -67.26
CA VAL A 15 -164.23 134.20 -67.40
C VAL A 15 -163.96 133.86 -68.87
N ILE A 16 -164.89 134.21 -69.77
CA ILE A 16 -164.73 134.04 -71.22
C ILE A 16 -163.53 134.84 -71.71
N SER A 17 -163.34 136.07 -71.24
CA SER A 17 -162.17 136.89 -71.59
C SER A 17 -160.88 136.36 -70.99
N ARG A 18 -160.83 135.91 -69.72
CA ARG A 18 -159.63 135.25 -69.16
C ARG A 18 -159.31 133.95 -69.89
N ARG A 19 -160.33 133.15 -70.25
CA ARG A 19 -160.17 131.96 -71.12
C ARG A 19 -159.63 132.37 -72.47
N ARG A 20 -160.22 133.37 -73.14
CA ARG A 20 -159.69 133.89 -74.42
C ARG A 20 -158.25 134.36 -74.28
N ARG A 21 -157.89 135.07 -73.20
CA ARG A 21 -156.51 135.52 -72.95
C ARG A 21 -155.54 134.36 -72.76
N ALA A 22 -155.91 133.37 -71.95
CA ALA A 22 -155.11 132.15 -71.79
C ALA A 22 -155.05 131.32 -73.09
N GLU A 23 -156.12 131.30 -73.89
CA GLU A 23 -156.17 130.68 -75.21
C GLU A 23 -155.30 131.46 -76.21
N GLU A 24 -155.24 132.79 -76.13
CA GLU A 24 -154.33 133.64 -76.90
C GLU A 24 -152.87 133.44 -76.49
N GLU A 25 -152.55 133.45 -75.20
CA GLU A 25 -151.20 133.11 -74.69
C GLU A 25 -150.79 131.68 -75.07
N ARG A 26 -151.76 130.76 -75.11
CA ARG A 26 -151.54 129.39 -75.58
C ARG A 26 -151.38 129.34 -77.10
N LYS A 27 -152.17 130.10 -77.87
CA LYS A 27 -152.06 130.22 -79.33
C LYS A 27 -150.70 130.79 -79.72
N LEU A 28 -150.22 131.81 -79.01
CA LEU A 28 -148.88 132.38 -79.19
C LEU A 28 -147.79 131.32 -79.01
N ARG A 29 -147.98 130.33 -78.13
CA ARG A 29 -147.07 129.18 -77.97
C ARG A 29 -147.27 128.08 -79.02
N ILE A 30 -148.50 127.72 -79.34
CA ILE A 30 -148.84 126.57 -80.20
C ILE A 30 -148.59 126.90 -81.69
N PHE A 31 -148.99 128.09 -82.12
CA PHE A 31 -148.83 128.52 -83.51
C PHE A 31 -147.44 129.05 -83.82
N ASN A 32 -146.62 129.38 -82.81
CA ASN A 32 -145.20 129.66 -83.01
C ASN A 32 -144.45 128.31 -83.17
N PRO A 33 -144.01 127.93 -84.38
CA PRO A 33 -143.39 126.64 -84.60
C PRO A 33 -142.13 126.46 -83.77
N HIS A 34 -141.39 127.55 -83.53
CA HIS A 34 -140.12 127.49 -82.82
C HIS A 34 -140.29 127.24 -81.32
N GLN A 35 -141.26 127.87 -80.65
CA GLN A 35 -141.55 127.58 -79.24
C GLN A 35 -142.19 126.20 -79.05
N ARG A 36 -142.93 125.70 -80.04
CA ARG A 36 -143.54 124.37 -80.01
C ARG A 36 -142.52 123.25 -80.21
N ILE A 37 -141.54 123.45 -81.10
CA ILE A 37 -140.47 122.48 -81.36
C ILE A 37 -139.35 122.61 -80.29
N ILE A 38 -139.02 123.83 -79.85
CA ILE A 38 -137.88 124.11 -78.96
C ILE A 38 -138.26 125.18 -77.90
N GLY A 39 -139.23 124.87 -77.05
CA GLY A 39 -139.54 125.70 -75.87
C GLY A 39 -138.64 125.33 -74.69
N LYS A 40 -137.60 126.13 -74.40
CA LYS A 40 -136.70 125.91 -73.26
C LYS A 40 -136.69 127.12 -72.34
N ASP A 41 -136.88 126.90 -71.05
CA ASP A 41 -136.71 127.92 -70.01
C ASP A 41 -135.23 128.00 -69.62
N LEU A 42 -134.51 128.92 -70.29
CA LEU A 42 -133.06 129.08 -70.11
C LEU A 42 -132.70 129.51 -68.68
N LYS A 43 -133.56 130.31 -68.02
CA LYS A 43 -133.28 130.81 -66.67
C LYS A 43 -133.37 129.69 -65.63
N ALA A 44 -134.39 128.84 -65.73
CA ALA A 44 -134.51 127.68 -64.84
C ALA A 44 -133.36 126.67 -65.06
N LEU A 45 -132.94 126.46 -66.32
CA LEU A 45 -131.80 125.61 -66.64
C LEU A 45 -130.48 126.16 -66.09
N GLU A 46 -130.25 127.48 -66.14
CA GLU A 46 -129.06 128.11 -65.54
C GLU A 46 -129.00 127.88 -64.03
N ILE A 47 -130.12 128.03 -63.31
CA ILE A 47 -130.19 127.75 -61.87
C ILE A 47 -129.88 126.28 -61.58
N GLN A 48 -130.47 125.34 -62.34
CA GLN A 48 -130.19 123.91 -62.18
C GLN A 48 -128.72 123.55 -62.48
N ILE A 49 -128.11 124.20 -63.46
CA ILE A 49 -126.68 124.03 -63.77
C ILE A 49 -125.84 124.52 -62.60
N GLN A 50 -126.19 125.67 -62.01
CA GLN A 50 -125.47 126.24 -60.88
C GLN A 50 -125.58 125.37 -59.62
N GLU A 51 -126.78 124.92 -59.24
CA GLU A 51 -126.96 123.99 -58.11
C GLU A 51 -126.20 122.68 -58.32
N LYS A 52 -126.20 122.13 -59.56
CA LYS A 52 -125.45 120.92 -59.88
C LYS A 52 -123.94 121.15 -59.77
N ARG A 53 -123.43 122.32 -60.17
CA ARG A 53 -122.03 122.70 -59.98
C ARG A 53 -121.69 122.80 -58.50
N GLU A 54 -122.50 123.49 -57.70
CA GLU A 54 -122.26 123.64 -56.25
C GLU A 54 -122.35 122.32 -55.48
N ARG A 55 -123.26 121.41 -55.86
CA ARG A 55 -123.27 120.04 -55.31
C ARG A 55 -121.98 119.30 -55.65
N LYS A 56 -121.53 119.39 -56.91
CA LYS A 56 -120.33 118.71 -57.38
C LYS A 56 -119.07 119.25 -56.70
N GLU A 57 -118.96 120.55 -56.48
CA GLU A 57 -117.84 121.14 -55.73
C GLU A 57 -117.84 120.69 -54.26
N ARG A 58 -119.00 120.65 -53.59
CA ARG A 58 -119.09 120.13 -52.21
C ARG A 58 -118.73 118.65 -52.10
N GLU A 59 -119.19 117.81 -53.04
CA GLU A 59 -118.80 116.39 -53.10
C GLU A 59 -117.29 116.27 -53.28
N LYS A 60 -116.70 117.08 -54.16
CA LYS A 60 -115.26 117.12 -54.40
C LYS A 60 -114.48 117.56 -53.15
N GLU A 61 -114.93 118.58 -52.42
CA GLU A 61 -114.28 119.01 -51.16
C GLU A 61 -114.33 117.93 -50.08
N LEU A 62 -115.46 117.21 -49.97
CA LEU A 62 -115.60 116.08 -49.05
C LEU A 62 -114.66 114.94 -49.45
N ASP A 63 -114.63 114.55 -50.73
CA ASP A 63 -113.72 113.52 -51.23
C ASP A 63 -112.26 113.91 -50.99
N GLU A 64 -111.88 115.16 -51.24
CA GLU A 64 -110.54 115.68 -50.97
C GLU A 64 -110.20 115.66 -49.47
N ALA A 65 -111.16 115.92 -48.57
CA ALA A 65 -110.96 115.79 -47.14
C ALA A 65 -110.77 114.31 -46.71
N TRP A 66 -111.57 113.40 -47.26
CA TRP A 66 -111.46 111.96 -47.03
C TRP A 66 -110.13 111.40 -47.53
N VAL A 67 -109.68 111.80 -48.71
CA VAL A 67 -108.37 111.43 -49.27
C VAL A 67 -107.25 111.94 -48.38
N ARG A 68 -107.33 113.19 -47.90
CA ARG A 68 -106.32 113.75 -46.98
C ARG A 68 -106.22 112.98 -45.66
N GLU A 69 -107.36 112.65 -45.04
CA GLU A 69 -107.38 111.88 -43.78
C GLU A 69 -106.89 110.44 -44.00
N THR A 70 -107.30 109.79 -45.10
CA THR A 70 -106.83 108.45 -45.45
C THR A 70 -105.31 108.43 -45.66
N ASN A 71 -104.76 109.41 -46.38
CA ASN A 71 -103.32 109.55 -46.57
C ASN A 71 -102.59 109.74 -45.24
N ARG A 72 -103.13 110.57 -44.33
CA ARG A 72 -102.58 110.75 -42.98
C ARG A 72 -102.57 109.43 -42.19
N GLN A 73 -103.65 108.68 -42.23
CA GLN A 73 -103.76 107.38 -41.54
C GLN A 73 -102.81 106.34 -42.13
N GLN A 74 -102.68 106.27 -43.46
CA GLN A 74 -101.72 105.38 -44.13
C GLN A 74 -100.28 105.70 -43.71
N LEU A 75 -99.89 106.98 -43.68
CA LEU A 75 -98.57 107.39 -43.20
C LEU A 75 -98.32 106.97 -41.75
N LEU A 76 -99.32 107.11 -40.88
CA LEU A 76 -99.22 106.66 -39.49
C LEU A 76 -99.04 105.14 -39.38
N VAL A 77 -99.80 104.36 -40.16
CA VAL A 77 -99.68 102.90 -40.21
C VAL A 77 -98.31 102.47 -40.71
N MET A 78 -97.80 103.11 -41.77
CA MET A 78 -96.46 102.84 -42.30
C MET A 78 -95.37 103.11 -41.27
N GLU A 79 -95.46 104.21 -40.53
CA GLU A 79 -94.51 104.55 -39.48
C GLU A 79 -94.56 103.54 -38.31
N LEU A 80 -95.75 103.12 -37.90
CA LEU A 80 -95.92 102.08 -36.88
C LEU A 80 -95.38 100.72 -37.34
N GLN A 81 -95.64 100.32 -38.60
CA GLN A 81 -95.08 99.10 -39.17
C GLN A 81 -93.54 99.14 -39.18
N ARG A 82 -92.96 100.27 -39.59
CA ARG A 82 -91.50 100.46 -39.57
C ARG A 82 -90.93 100.32 -38.15
N ARG A 83 -91.60 100.86 -37.13
CA ARG A 83 -91.19 100.69 -35.72
C ARG A 83 -91.23 99.24 -35.28
N VAL A 84 -92.32 98.53 -35.58
CA VAL A 84 -92.46 97.10 -35.25
C VAL A 84 -91.39 96.26 -35.96
N GLU A 85 -91.10 96.55 -37.22
CA GLU A 85 -90.04 95.85 -37.98
C GLU A 85 -88.66 96.11 -37.39
N ASN A 86 -88.36 97.35 -37.01
CA ASN A 86 -87.09 97.70 -36.36
C ASN A 86 -86.95 97.04 -34.98
N ASP A 87 -88.03 97.01 -34.19
CA ASP A 87 -88.04 96.32 -32.90
C ASP A 87 -87.83 94.80 -33.06
N LYS A 88 -88.47 94.18 -34.06
CA LYS A 88 -88.24 92.76 -34.40
C LYS A 88 -86.78 92.50 -34.76
N LYS A 89 -86.17 93.38 -35.57
CA LYS A 89 -84.75 93.26 -35.93
C LYS A 89 -83.85 93.41 -34.70
N ARG A 90 -84.13 94.36 -33.82
CA ARG A 90 -83.39 94.56 -32.56
C ARG A 90 -83.45 93.32 -31.68
N VAL A 91 -84.66 92.83 -31.38
CA VAL A 91 -84.86 91.63 -30.55
C VAL A 91 -84.18 90.41 -31.18
N TRP A 92 -84.26 90.26 -32.50
CA TRP A 92 -83.57 89.17 -33.17
C TRP A 92 -82.05 89.28 -33.05
N SER A 93 -81.48 90.48 -33.22
CA SER A 93 -80.05 90.74 -32.97
C SER A 93 -79.67 90.37 -31.54
N ASP A 94 -80.39 90.90 -30.54
CA ASP A 94 -80.12 90.66 -29.12
C ASP A 94 -80.13 89.14 -28.79
N VAL A 95 -81.07 88.39 -29.38
CA VAL A 95 -81.14 86.93 -29.21
C VAL A 95 -79.95 86.23 -29.87
N GLN A 96 -79.50 86.66 -31.05
CA GLN A 96 -78.31 86.09 -31.69
C GLN A 96 -77.03 86.45 -30.92
N ASP A 97 -76.95 87.68 -30.40
CA ASP A 97 -75.84 88.15 -29.57
C ASP A 97 -75.78 87.33 -28.27
N PHE A 98 -76.92 87.06 -27.63
CA PHE A 98 -77.00 86.17 -26.47
C PHE A 98 -76.61 84.72 -26.80
N ARG A 99 -77.09 84.18 -27.93
CA ARG A 99 -76.72 82.82 -28.37
C ARG A 99 -75.22 82.69 -28.63
N SER A 100 -74.64 83.66 -29.31
CA SER A 100 -73.22 83.66 -29.67
C SER A 100 -72.30 83.95 -28.50
N SER A 101 -72.75 84.69 -27.48
CA SER A 101 -71.94 85.01 -26.30
C SER A 101 -72.10 84.01 -25.16
N CYS A 102 -73.33 83.56 -24.86
CA CYS A 102 -73.64 82.79 -23.66
C CYS A 102 -74.03 81.32 -23.93
N GLN A 103 -74.26 80.93 -25.18
CA GLN A 103 -74.67 79.55 -25.54
C GLN A 103 -73.68 78.88 -26.49
N ARG A 104 -72.40 79.22 -26.37
CA ARG A 104 -71.35 78.62 -27.18
C ARG A 104 -71.16 77.15 -26.82
N PHE A 105 -70.62 76.38 -27.75
CA PHE A 105 -70.37 74.96 -27.54
C PHE A 105 -69.31 74.72 -26.45
N GLU A 106 -68.34 75.62 -26.37
CA GLU A 106 -67.22 75.62 -25.45
C GLU A 106 -67.63 75.87 -24.00
N ASP A 107 -68.74 76.60 -23.77
CA ASP A 107 -69.20 76.97 -22.43
C ASP A 107 -70.09 75.86 -21.79
N ARG A 108 -70.25 74.71 -22.45
CA ARG A 108 -71.01 73.57 -21.92
C ARG A 108 -70.25 72.91 -20.78
N ARG A 109 -70.98 72.39 -19.79
CA ARG A 109 -70.40 71.69 -18.63
C ARG A 109 -69.57 70.47 -19.05
N GLU A 110 -70.03 69.75 -20.07
CA GLU A 110 -69.41 68.56 -20.64
C GLU A 110 -68.46 68.86 -21.81
N PHE A 111 -68.11 70.12 -22.06
CA PHE A 111 -67.20 70.46 -23.16
C PHE A 111 -65.83 69.79 -22.99
N ASP A 112 -65.33 69.67 -21.76
CA ASP A 112 -64.06 69.02 -21.48
C ASP A 112 -64.02 67.51 -21.81
N LEU A 113 -65.19 66.86 -21.95
CA LEU A 113 -65.33 65.47 -22.41
C LEU A 113 -65.48 65.40 -23.94
N ASN A 114 -66.10 66.41 -24.54
CA ASN A 114 -66.42 66.47 -25.98
C ASN A 114 -65.38 67.27 -26.79
N ASP A 115 -64.38 67.87 -26.15
CA ASP A 115 -63.34 68.63 -26.80
C ASP A 115 -62.46 67.70 -27.64
N LYS A 116 -62.61 67.82 -28.97
CA LYS A 116 -61.86 67.04 -29.96
C LYS A 116 -60.35 67.30 -29.91
N ARG A 117 -59.91 68.41 -29.30
CA ARG A 117 -58.48 68.77 -29.15
C ARG A 117 -57.85 68.19 -27.89
N LYS A 118 -58.64 67.71 -26.93
CA LYS A 118 -58.13 67.09 -25.71
C LYS A 118 -57.58 65.70 -26.02
N LEU A 119 -56.30 65.63 -26.39
CA LEU A 119 -55.57 64.37 -26.38
C LEU A 119 -55.43 63.90 -24.93
N ALA A 120 -55.74 62.62 -24.69
CA ALA A 120 -55.42 62.00 -23.41
C ALA A 120 -53.91 62.02 -23.20
N TYR A 121 -53.44 62.62 -22.10
CA TYR A 121 -52.04 62.50 -21.69
C TYR A 121 -51.72 61.04 -21.40
N ALA A 122 -50.49 60.62 -21.69
CA ALA A 122 -50.02 59.29 -21.33
C ALA A 122 -50.19 59.07 -19.81
N ALA A 123 -50.72 57.89 -19.45
CA ALA A 123 -50.96 57.52 -18.05
C ALA A 123 -49.65 57.45 -17.22
N ARG A 124 -48.51 57.22 -17.87
CA ARG A 124 -47.17 57.26 -17.27
C ARG A 124 -46.24 58.08 -18.16
N LEU A 125 -45.57 59.09 -17.59
CA LEU A 125 -44.62 59.94 -18.33
C LEU A 125 -43.17 59.43 -18.25
N HIS A 126 -42.76 58.89 -17.10
CA HIS A 126 -41.43 58.35 -16.85
C HIS A 126 -41.49 57.31 -15.73
N ASP A 127 -40.37 56.64 -15.43
CA ASP A 127 -40.31 55.52 -14.48
C ASP A 127 -40.58 55.95 -13.03
N GLU A 128 -40.24 57.19 -12.69
CA GLU A 128 -40.45 57.79 -11.37
C GLU A 128 -41.59 58.83 -11.35
N ASP A 129 -42.66 58.56 -12.12
CA ASP A 129 -43.85 59.42 -12.13
C ASP A 129 -44.62 59.31 -10.80
N VAL A 130 -44.51 60.34 -9.96
CA VAL A 130 -45.11 60.41 -8.62
C VAL A 130 -46.65 60.25 -8.63
N ARG A 131 -47.31 60.54 -9.76
CA ARG A 131 -48.77 60.36 -9.90
C ARG A 131 -49.19 58.89 -9.87
N ASN A 132 -48.27 57.98 -10.19
CA ASN A 132 -48.51 56.56 -10.35
C ASN A 132 -48.12 55.79 -9.08
N GLY A 133 -48.97 55.90 -8.06
CA GLY A 133 -48.88 55.04 -6.86
C GLY A 133 -49.26 53.59 -7.14
N PRO A 134 -49.19 52.70 -6.13
CA PRO A 134 -49.44 51.26 -6.30
C PRO A 134 -50.87 50.93 -6.78
N ALA A 135 -51.86 51.76 -6.46
CA ALA A 135 -53.25 51.58 -6.92
C ALA A 135 -53.46 51.94 -8.41
N SER A 136 -52.55 52.70 -9.02
CA SER A 136 -52.67 53.16 -10.42
C SER A 136 -52.48 52.03 -11.45
N MET A 137 -51.85 50.91 -11.03
CA MET A 137 -51.45 49.79 -11.88
C MET A 137 -50.57 50.17 -13.09
N GLN A 138 -49.92 51.35 -13.06
CA GLN A 138 -49.03 51.82 -14.14
C GLN A 138 -47.55 51.47 -13.93
N LYS A 139 -47.17 51.07 -12.70
CA LYS A 139 -45.81 50.64 -12.32
C LYS A 139 -45.91 49.38 -11.47
N PHE A 140 -45.12 48.36 -11.81
CA PHE A 140 -45.05 47.10 -11.08
C PHE A 140 -43.64 46.88 -10.55
N GLU A 141 -43.49 46.54 -9.28
CA GLU A 141 -42.16 46.32 -8.68
C GLU A 141 -41.43 45.10 -9.25
N GLY A 142 -42.16 44.14 -9.84
CA GLY A 142 -41.55 43.02 -10.55
C GLY A 142 -40.92 43.40 -11.90
N GLU A 143 -41.19 44.59 -12.42
CA GLU A 143 -40.57 45.11 -13.64
C GLU A 143 -39.15 45.58 -13.34
N ASP A 144 -38.17 44.72 -13.64
CA ASP A 144 -36.76 45.03 -13.40
C ASP A 144 -36.09 45.68 -14.62
N LEU A 145 -36.11 47.01 -14.64
CA LEU A 145 -35.42 47.82 -15.66
C LEU A 145 -33.89 47.63 -15.64
N SER A 146 -33.33 47.22 -14.48
CA SER A 146 -31.90 47.02 -14.28
C SER A 146 -31.40 45.62 -14.64
N TYR A 147 -32.29 44.74 -15.12
CA TYR A 147 -32.00 43.33 -15.39
C TYR A 147 -30.70 43.13 -16.19
N LYS A 148 -30.54 43.88 -17.30
CA LYS A 148 -29.34 43.79 -18.16
C LYS A 148 -28.07 44.14 -17.41
N GLN A 149 -28.09 45.19 -16.60
CA GLN A 149 -26.94 45.62 -15.81
C GLN A 149 -26.61 44.60 -14.72
N ARG A 150 -27.62 44.01 -14.07
CA ARG A 150 -27.42 42.94 -13.09
C ARG A 150 -26.75 41.72 -13.71
N ILE A 151 -27.18 41.28 -14.90
CA ILE A 151 -26.56 40.15 -15.61
C ILE A 151 -25.09 40.44 -15.91
N VAL A 152 -24.77 41.62 -16.44
CA VAL A 152 -23.39 42.02 -16.74
C VAL A 152 -22.52 42.03 -15.47
N ASN A 153 -23.04 42.55 -14.36
CA ASN A 153 -22.33 42.53 -13.08
C ASN A 153 -22.11 41.09 -12.56
N GLN A 154 -23.09 40.21 -12.69
CA GLN A 154 -22.96 38.80 -12.31
C GLN A 154 -21.93 38.07 -13.18
N GLU A 155 -21.90 38.34 -14.48
CA GLU A 155 -20.90 37.77 -15.39
C GLU A 155 -19.50 38.25 -15.04
N MET A 156 -19.32 39.55 -14.76
CA MET A 156 -18.04 40.10 -14.31
C MET A 156 -17.57 39.46 -13.00
N GLN A 157 -18.47 39.29 -12.02
CA GLN A 157 -18.15 38.61 -10.76
C GLN A 157 -17.74 37.16 -10.98
N LYS A 158 -18.53 36.41 -11.77
CA LYS A 158 -18.21 35.01 -12.11
C LYS A 158 -16.86 34.89 -12.79
N LYS A 159 -16.58 35.76 -13.75
CA LYS A 159 -15.29 35.78 -14.45
C LYS A 159 -14.14 36.05 -13.48
N ALA A 160 -14.25 37.06 -12.62
CA ALA A 160 -13.22 37.38 -11.65
C ALA A 160 -12.94 36.21 -10.68
N TRP A 161 -13.98 35.53 -10.21
CA TRP A 161 -13.83 34.35 -9.34
C TRP A 161 -13.18 33.17 -10.07
N LEU A 162 -13.58 32.90 -11.31
CA LEU A 162 -12.96 31.84 -12.12
C LEU A 162 -11.49 32.14 -12.43
N ASP A 163 -11.17 33.40 -12.76
CA ASP A 163 -9.80 33.82 -13.02
C ASP A 163 -8.92 33.66 -11.77
N ALA A 164 -9.44 34.05 -10.60
CA ALA A 164 -8.76 33.84 -9.31
C ALA A 164 -8.54 32.34 -9.02
N GLN A 165 -9.57 31.51 -9.20
CA GLN A 165 -9.49 30.07 -8.97
C GLN A 165 -8.50 29.38 -9.93
N ILE A 166 -8.46 29.81 -11.20
CA ILE A 166 -7.50 29.30 -12.19
C ILE A 166 -6.08 29.72 -11.81
N ALA A 167 -5.88 30.96 -11.38
CA ALA A 167 -4.58 31.46 -10.95
C ALA A 167 -4.06 30.68 -9.72
N GLU A 168 -4.91 30.51 -8.70
CA GLU A 168 -4.59 29.72 -7.50
C GLU A 168 -4.26 28.26 -7.85
N LYS A 169 -5.08 27.62 -8.69
CA LYS A 169 -4.82 26.24 -9.13
C LYS A 169 -3.49 26.12 -9.86
N LYS A 170 -3.17 27.06 -10.75
CA LYS A 170 -1.89 27.08 -11.48
C LYS A 170 -0.71 27.30 -10.53
N GLN A 171 -0.86 28.17 -9.53
CA GLN A 171 0.17 28.41 -8.53
C GLN A 171 0.41 27.16 -7.68
N ASN A 172 -0.65 26.56 -7.13
CA ASN A 172 -0.55 25.31 -6.36
C ASN A 172 0.08 24.18 -7.19
N GLN A 173 -0.24 24.09 -8.48
CA GLN A 173 0.38 23.12 -9.37
C GLN A 173 1.89 23.36 -9.55
N ARG A 174 2.32 24.62 -9.72
CA ARG A 174 3.75 24.96 -9.80
C ARG A 174 4.49 24.64 -8.51
N GLU A 175 3.93 25.01 -7.37
CA GLU A 175 4.50 24.71 -6.05
C GLU A 175 4.61 23.20 -5.83
N TYR A 176 3.60 22.43 -6.25
CA TYR A 176 3.65 20.97 -6.22
C TYR A 176 4.75 20.41 -7.15
N GLU A 177 4.84 20.88 -8.38
CA GLU A 177 5.86 20.44 -9.35
C GLU A 177 7.28 20.78 -8.87
N GLU A 178 7.49 21.95 -8.28
CA GLU A 178 8.75 22.36 -7.67
C GLU A 178 9.11 21.47 -6.47
N ALA A 179 8.18 21.27 -5.53
CA ALA A 179 8.38 20.38 -4.40
C ALA A 179 8.67 18.93 -4.84
N HIS A 180 7.99 18.47 -5.90
CA HIS A 180 8.21 17.14 -6.48
C HIS A 180 9.61 17.02 -7.08
N LYS A 181 10.07 18.02 -7.85
CA LYS A 181 11.44 18.05 -8.40
C LYS A 181 12.50 18.02 -7.29
N MET A 182 12.32 18.83 -6.25
CA MET A 182 13.24 18.84 -5.09
C MET A 182 13.28 17.47 -4.40
N TYR A 183 12.13 16.80 -4.28
CA TYR A 183 12.06 15.46 -3.73
C TYR A 183 12.76 14.42 -4.62
N GLU A 184 12.54 14.48 -5.93
CA GLU A 184 13.25 13.61 -6.89
C GLU A 184 14.76 13.79 -6.83
N GLU A 185 15.25 15.03 -6.77
CA GLU A 185 16.68 15.34 -6.65
C GLU A 185 17.26 14.74 -5.35
N ARG A 186 16.57 14.92 -4.23
CA ARG A 186 16.95 14.33 -2.95
C ARG A 186 16.99 12.80 -3.01
N LEU A 187 16.04 12.16 -3.68
CA LEU A 187 16.05 10.71 -3.88
C LEU A 187 17.23 10.25 -4.73
N ARG A 188 17.57 10.97 -5.80
CA ARG A 188 18.75 10.68 -6.63
C ARG A 188 20.03 10.81 -5.81
N GLU A 189 20.17 11.87 -5.01
CA GLU A 189 21.31 12.06 -4.11
C GLU A 189 21.43 10.91 -3.10
N MET A 190 20.32 10.54 -2.46
CA MET A 190 20.31 9.43 -1.50
C MET A 190 20.67 8.10 -2.15
N SER A 191 20.17 7.84 -3.36
CA SER A 191 20.51 6.65 -4.14
C SER A 191 22.00 6.60 -4.46
N LEU A 192 22.56 7.70 -5.00
CA LEU A 192 23.99 7.83 -5.27
C LEU A 192 24.81 7.57 -4.00
N ARG A 193 24.46 8.20 -2.88
CA ARG A 193 25.15 8.03 -1.61
C ARG A 193 25.09 6.59 -1.09
N THR A 194 23.96 5.92 -1.28
CA THR A 194 23.81 4.49 -0.95
C THR A 194 24.75 3.62 -1.79
N THR A 195 24.88 3.91 -3.09
CA THR A 195 25.82 3.19 -3.96
C THR A 195 27.29 3.44 -3.58
N GLU A 196 27.64 4.67 -3.20
CA GLU A 196 28.98 5.03 -2.76
C GLU A 196 29.35 4.32 -1.45
N LEU A 197 28.45 4.33 -0.47
CA LEU A 197 28.61 3.60 0.78
C LEU A 197 28.74 2.10 0.54
N GLY A 198 27.90 1.51 -0.31
CA GLY A 198 28.02 0.09 -0.67
C GLY A 198 29.32 -0.26 -1.37
N ARG A 199 29.87 0.64 -2.21
CA ARG A 199 31.21 0.46 -2.81
C ARG A 199 32.31 0.54 -1.76
N ALA A 200 32.25 1.53 -0.87
CA ALA A 200 33.22 1.70 0.20
C ALA A 200 33.24 0.51 1.18
N GLU A 201 32.06 0.01 1.57
CA GLU A 201 31.94 -1.17 2.42
C GLU A 201 32.55 -2.41 1.77
N ASN A 202 32.24 -2.66 0.48
CA ASN A 202 32.81 -3.79 -0.25
C ASN A 202 34.34 -3.69 -0.39
N GLN A 203 34.88 -2.48 -0.59
CA GLN A 203 36.33 -2.26 -0.63
C GLN A 203 36.96 -2.54 0.74
N ALA A 204 36.36 -2.04 1.82
CA ALA A 204 36.83 -2.30 3.18
C ALA A 204 36.81 -3.79 3.52
N ARG A 205 35.72 -4.49 3.17
CA ARG A 205 35.59 -5.95 3.38
C ARG A 205 36.68 -6.71 2.63
N ARG A 206 36.93 -6.39 1.36
CA ARG A 206 38.02 -6.99 0.58
C ARG A 206 39.39 -6.71 1.19
N ALA A 207 39.63 -5.50 1.67
CA ALA A 207 40.89 -5.15 2.32
C ALA A 207 41.12 -5.96 3.60
N VAL A 208 40.07 -6.14 4.41
CA VAL A 208 40.12 -6.98 5.62
C VAL A 208 40.36 -8.45 5.26
N GLU A 209 39.65 -9.00 4.27
CA GLU A 209 39.85 -10.37 3.81
C GLU A 209 41.28 -10.62 3.29
N LEU A 210 41.82 -9.68 2.51
CA LEU A 210 43.21 -9.75 2.04
C LEU A 210 44.20 -9.74 3.19
N ALA A 211 44.02 -8.84 4.17
CA ALA A 211 44.88 -8.77 5.35
C ALA A 211 44.80 -10.06 6.19
N TYR A 212 43.59 -10.62 6.37
CA TYR A 212 43.39 -11.89 7.07
C TYR A 212 44.04 -13.07 6.34
N ASN A 213 43.91 -13.12 5.02
CA ASN A 213 44.56 -14.15 4.19
C ASN A 213 46.09 -14.07 4.27
N GLN A 214 46.66 -12.86 4.21
CA GLN A 214 48.09 -12.64 4.38
C GLN A 214 48.58 -13.07 5.77
N TYR A 215 47.82 -12.73 6.82
CA TYR A 215 48.12 -13.15 8.18
C TYR A 215 48.10 -14.67 8.33
N ASN A 216 47.07 -15.35 7.80
CA ASN A 216 46.99 -16.80 7.85
C ASN A 216 48.09 -17.48 7.06
N LEU A 217 48.49 -16.91 5.92
CA LEU A 217 49.62 -17.42 5.14
C LEU A 217 50.92 -17.31 5.93
N ALA A 218 51.17 -16.16 6.56
CA ALA A 218 52.34 -15.96 7.42
C ALA A 218 52.33 -16.92 8.62
N LEU A 219 51.18 -17.12 9.26
CA LEU A 219 51.02 -18.06 10.37
C LEU A 219 51.24 -19.53 9.93
N ALA A 220 50.77 -19.89 8.73
CA ALA A 220 51.00 -21.21 8.16
C ALA A 220 52.49 -21.45 7.86
N GLN A 221 53.19 -20.43 7.35
CA GLN A 221 54.63 -20.47 7.14
C GLN A 221 55.38 -20.62 8.47
N GLU A 222 55.06 -19.82 9.48
CA GLU A 222 55.66 -19.91 10.81
C GLU A 222 55.48 -21.32 11.41
N ASN A 223 54.27 -21.87 11.33
CA ASN A 223 53.99 -23.22 11.82
C ASN A 223 54.72 -24.31 11.02
N ALA A 224 54.90 -24.13 9.71
CA ALA A 224 55.68 -25.05 8.90
C ALA A 224 57.16 -25.04 9.29
N GLU A 225 57.74 -23.86 9.53
CA GLU A 225 59.11 -23.73 10.01
C GLU A 225 59.29 -24.31 11.41
N LYS A 226 58.36 -24.05 12.35
CA LYS A 226 58.37 -24.70 13.67
C LYS A 226 58.38 -26.21 13.57
N LYS A 227 57.48 -26.80 12.76
CA LYS A 227 57.44 -28.26 12.56
C LYS A 227 58.73 -28.82 11.95
N LYS A 228 59.41 -28.07 11.08
CA LYS A 228 60.72 -28.48 10.55
C LYS A 228 61.77 -28.49 11.66
N LEU A 229 61.82 -27.44 12.48
CA LEU A 229 62.74 -27.36 13.61
C LEU A 229 62.47 -28.45 14.64
N ASP A 230 61.20 -28.71 14.98
CA ASP A 230 60.82 -29.79 15.89
C ASP A 230 61.26 -31.15 15.34
N ARG A 231 61.06 -31.40 14.04
CA ARG A 231 61.53 -32.64 13.40
C ARG A 231 63.05 -32.76 13.45
N LEU A 232 63.80 -31.68 13.18
CA LEU A 232 65.25 -31.70 13.28
C LEU A 232 65.70 -31.98 14.72
N ALA A 233 65.04 -31.38 15.72
CA ALA A 233 65.31 -31.64 17.12
C ALA A 233 65.00 -33.10 17.51
N ASP A 234 63.91 -33.68 17.01
CA ASP A 234 63.58 -35.09 17.22
C ASP A 234 64.61 -36.03 16.55
N GLU A 235 65.07 -35.70 15.35
CA GLU A 235 66.14 -36.42 14.65
C GLU A 235 67.46 -36.36 15.43
N GLU A 236 67.85 -35.18 15.91
CA GLU A 236 69.03 -34.99 16.77
C GLU A 236 68.91 -35.77 18.08
N ALA A 237 67.75 -35.73 18.74
CA ALA A 237 67.49 -36.48 19.97
C ALA A 237 67.54 -38.00 19.72
N THR A 238 67.01 -38.46 18.58
CA THR A 238 67.06 -39.87 18.17
C THR A 238 68.50 -40.31 17.94
N LEU A 239 69.31 -39.50 17.25
CA LEU A 239 70.74 -39.78 17.03
C LEU A 239 71.50 -39.80 18.35
N ALA A 240 71.26 -38.83 19.24
CA ALA A 240 71.87 -38.80 20.57
C ALA A 240 71.51 -40.04 21.39
N HIS A 241 70.24 -40.48 21.35
CA HIS A 241 69.81 -41.72 21.99
C HIS A 241 70.49 -42.95 21.39
N GLN A 242 70.58 -43.06 20.06
CA GLN A 242 71.28 -44.16 19.39
C GLN A 242 72.75 -44.22 19.79
N LEU A 243 73.45 -43.08 19.77
CA LEU A 243 74.86 -42.99 20.19
C LEU A 243 75.03 -43.38 21.66
N ASN A 244 74.13 -42.92 22.54
CA ASN A 244 74.13 -43.34 23.95
C ASN A 244 73.90 -44.84 24.11
N CYS A 245 73.01 -45.45 23.32
CA CYS A 245 72.84 -46.90 23.32
C CYS A 245 74.11 -47.62 22.85
N PHE A 246 74.68 -47.20 21.70
CA PHE A 246 75.91 -47.80 21.16
C PHE A 246 77.08 -47.74 22.13
N HIS A 247 77.18 -46.67 22.93
CA HIS A 247 78.21 -46.51 23.94
C HIS A 247 77.79 -46.95 25.35
N SER A 248 76.59 -47.53 25.49
CA SER A 248 76.11 -48.02 26.78
C SER A 248 76.91 -49.24 27.23
N GLU A 249 77.18 -49.30 28.54
CA GLU A 249 77.91 -50.41 29.17
C GLU A 249 77.26 -51.79 28.94
N LEU A 250 75.95 -51.80 28.65
CA LEU A 250 75.20 -53.01 28.31
C LEU A 250 75.57 -53.53 26.92
N LEU A 251 75.55 -52.66 25.88
CA LEU A 251 75.81 -53.08 24.50
C LEU A 251 77.30 -53.24 24.18
N THR A 252 78.19 -52.47 24.82
CA THR A 252 79.64 -52.61 24.64
C THR A 252 80.25 -53.71 25.51
N GLU A 253 79.44 -54.35 26.37
CA GLU A 253 79.84 -55.46 27.24
C GLU A 253 81.16 -55.20 27.99
N VAL A 254 81.35 -53.98 28.51
CA VAL A 254 82.60 -53.61 29.20
C VAL A 254 82.87 -54.58 30.35
N THR A 255 84.09 -55.10 30.38
CA THR A 255 84.56 -56.09 31.37
C THR A 255 85.25 -55.43 32.56
N ASP A 256 85.63 -54.16 32.44
CA ASP A 256 86.44 -53.40 33.41
C ASP A 256 85.59 -52.79 34.55
N ALA A 257 84.52 -53.48 34.94
CA ALA A 257 83.69 -53.08 36.05
C ALA A 257 84.40 -53.38 37.38
N THR A 258 85.24 -52.45 37.81
CA THR A 258 85.89 -52.50 39.13
C THR A 258 84.82 -52.39 40.22
N SER A 259 84.81 -53.33 41.16
CA SER A 259 83.90 -53.25 42.31
C SER A 259 84.27 -52.06 43.19
N ILE A 260 83.26 -51.35 43.68
CA ILE A 260 83.40 -50.30 44.71
C ILE A 260 84.19 -50.83 45.94
N ASN A 261 84.16 -52.14 46.19
CA ASN A 261 84.79 -52.79 47.34
C ASN A 261 86.24 -53.25 47.09
N GLY A 262 86.89 -52.80 46.02
CA GLY A 262 88.33 -52.93 45.80
C GLY A 262 88.73 -53.57 44.47
N PRO A 263 89.98 -53.33 44.02
CA PRO A 263 90.43 -53.62 42.65
C PRO A 263 90.51 -55.11 42.27
N PHE A 264 90.55 -56.01 43.25
CA PHE A 264 90.59 -57.46 43.02
C PHE A 264 89.24 -58.15 43.21
N ARG A 265 88.16 -57.39 43.45
CA ARG A 265 86.79 -57.92 43.53
C ARG A 265 86.02 -57.50 42.29
N VAL A 266 85.34 -58.47 41.69
CA VAL A 266 84.35 -58.24 40.64
C VAL A 266 82.96 -58.29 41.27
N GLY A 267 82.07 -57.37 40.89
CA GLY A 267 80.68 -57.39 41.33
C GLY A 267 79.99 -58.69 40.87
N ARG A 268 79.21 -59.34 41.74
CA ARG A 268 78.58 -60.65 41.43
C ARG A 268 77.75 -60.62 40.15
N ALA A 269 77.05 -59.51 39.88
CA ALA A 269 76.23 -59.34 38.68
C ALA A 269 77.03 -58.91 37.43
N GLN A 270 78.25 -58.40 37.60
CA GLN A 270 79.10 -57.87 36.53
C GLN A 270 80.18 -58.88 36.09
N PHE A 271 80.21 -60.07 36.68
CA PHE A 271 81.17 -61.11 36.31
C PHE A 271 80.79 -61.73 34.96
N LYS A 272 81.57 -61.42 33.92
CA LYS A 272 81.38 -61.87 32.53
C LYS A 272 82.45 -62.88 32.10
N GLY A 273 82.85 -63.76 33.01
CA GLY A 273 83.87 -64.78 32.77
C GLY A 273 85.29 -64.31 33.09
N TYR A 274 86.26 -65.21 32.86
CA TYR A 274 87.67 -64.92 33.07
C TYR A 274 88.23 -64.13 31.89
N THR A 275 89.14 -63.20 32.16
CA THR A 275 89.89 -62.52 31.11
C THR A 275 90.73 -63.52 30.32
N GLU A 276 91.05 -63.19 29.06
CA GLU A 276 91.88 -64.07 28.22
C GLU A 276 93.24 -64.39 28.87
N GLU A 277 93.81 -63.42 29.60
CA GLU A 277 95.03 -63.60 30.35
C GLU A 277 94.89 -64.67 31.46
N MET A 278 93.81 -64.61 32.27
CA MET A 278 93.54 -65.61 33.31
C MET A 278 93.24 -67.00 32.72
N MET A 279 92.54 -67.07 31.59
CA MET A 279 92.30 -68.34 30.90
C MET A 279 93.59 -68.94 30.36
N LYS A 280 94.53 -68.11 29.89
CA LYS A 280 95.85 -68.54 29.44
C LYS A 280 96.66 -69.13 30.59
N THR A 281 96.70 -68.49 31.75
CA THR A 281 97.42 -69.03 32.92
C THR A 281 96.84 -70.37 33.38
N ILE A 282 95.51 -70.53 33.38
CA ILE A 282 94.86 -71.82 33.72
C ILE A 282 95.27 -72.91 32.74
N ARG A 283 95.30 -72.62 31.43
CA ARG A 283 95.72 -73.60 30.41
C ARG A 283 97.17 -74.01 30.58
N GLU A 284 98.06 -73.06 30.88
CA GLU A 284 99.47 -73.34 31.15
C GLU A 284 99.65 -74.25 32.38
N GLU A 285 98.89 -74.00 33.46
CA GLU A 285 98.88 -74.82 34.68
C GLU A 285 98.39 -76.26 34.42
N GLN A 286 97.31 -76.42 33.63
CA GLN A 286 96.79 -77.75 33.26
C GLN A 286 97.80 -78.56 32.46
N LEU A 287 98.51 -77.91 31.54
CA LEU A 287 99.56 -78.53 30.74
C LEU A 287 100.71 -79.02 31.62
N ARG A 288 101.07 -78.24 32.65
CA ARG A 288 102.05 -78.61 33.66
C ARG A 288 101.62 -79.85 34.47
N GLN A 289 100.36 -79.89 34.91
CA GLN A 289 99.80 -81.03 35.65
C GLN A 289 99.79 -82.32 34.82
N ALA A 290 99.44 -82.23 33.53
CA ALA A 290 99.46 -83.38 32.63
C ALA A 290 100.88 -83.97 32.47
N MET A 291 101.89 -83.10 32.36
CA MET A 291 103.29 -83.52 32.28
C MET A 291 103.76 -84.20 33.58
N ASP A 292 103.40 -83.67 34.75
CA ASP A 292 103.74 -84.26 36.05
C ASP A 292 103.06 -85.63 36.28
N LYS A 293 101.82 -85.81 35.82
CA LYS A 293 101.13 -87.12 35.90
C LYS A 293 101.85 -88.17 35.06
N LYS A 294 102.24 -87.83 33.84
CA LYS A 294 102.97 -88.72 32.93
C LYS A 294 104.35 -89.12 33.47
N ARG A 295 104.99 -88.26 34.27
CA ARG A 295 106.23 -88.60 34.99
C ARG A 295 105.99 -89.67 36.06
N ARG A 296 104.96 -89.51 36.90
CA ARG A 296 104.61 -90.47 37.95
C ARG A 296 104.29 -91.87 37.40
N GLU A 297 103.52 -91.96 36.32
CA GLU A 297 103.19 -93.26 35.70
C GLU A 297 104.44 -94.03 35.23
N LYS A 298 105.47 -93.34 34.73
CA LYS A 298 106.74 -93.98 34.34
C LYS A 298 107.54 -94.49 35.54
N GLU A 299 107.53 -93.75 36.65
CA GLU A 299 108.20 -94.16 37.90
C GLU A 299 107.54 -95.41 38.49
N GLU A 300 106.20 -95.48 38.47
CA GLU A 300 105.42 -96.62 38.95
C GLU A 300 105.66 -97.89 38.09
N GLN A 301 105.67 -97.75 36.76
CA GLN A 301 106.01 -98.86 35.85
C GLN A 301 107.44 -99.42 36.08
N ALA A 302 108.41 -98.56 36.38
CA ALA A 302 109.77 -98.99 36.69
C ALA A 302 109.84 -99.75 38.02
N TYR A 303 109.05 -99.35 39.01
CA TYR A 303 108.94 -100.02 40.30
C TYR A 303 108.31 -101.43 40.16
N ASP A 304 107.21 -101.54 39.43
CA ASP A 304 106.52 -102.83 39.21
C ASP A 304 107.40 -103.84 38.47
N ALA A 305 108.13 -103.39 37.45
CA ALA A 305 109.06 -104.24 36.70
C ALA A 305 110.19 -104.79 37.60
N ALA A 306 110.69 -103.99 38.54
CA ALA A 306 111.69 -104.43 39.52
C ALA A 306 111.10 -105.45 40.51
N TRP A 307 109.86 -105.24 40.95
CA TRP A 307 109.14 -106.14 41.86
C TRP A 307 108.89 -107.53 41.22
N GLU A 308 108.45 -107.58 39.97
CA GLU A 308 108.26 -108.85 39.27
C GLU A 308 109.57 -109.65 39.10
N LYS A 309 110.68 -108.95 38.82
CA LYS A 309 112.00 -109.60 38.67
C LYS A 309 112.45 -110.23 39.99
N MET A 310 112.17 -109.59 41.13
CA MET A 310 112.43 -110.15 42.46
C MET A 310 111.56 -111.39 42.71
N ASN A 311 110.25 -111.32 42.46
CA ASN A 311 109.33 -112.45 42.66
C ASN A 311 109.71 -113.68 41.81
N ARG A 312 110.11 -113.49 40.55
CA ARG A 312 110.59 -114.58 39.70
C ARG A 312 111.81 -115.31 40.30
N ARG A 313 112.74 -114.57 40.91
CA ARG A 313 113.92 -115.18 41.58
C ARG A 313 113.51 -115.98 42.81
N TYR A 314 112.58 -115.48 43.63
CA TYR A 314 112.07 -116.20 44.79
C TYR A 314 111.34 -117.49 44.40
N ALA A 315 110.51 -117.46 43.35
CA ALA A 315 109.76 -118.63 42.87
C ALA A 315 110.68 -119.78 42.39
N ILE A 316 111.82 -119.44 41.76
CA ILE A 316 112.81 -120.45 41.35
C ILE A 316 113.48 -121.07 42.58
N ALA A 317 113.84 -120.26 43.57
CA ALA A 317 114.49 -120.72 44.79
C ALA A 317 113.59 -121.66 45.62
N THR A 318 112.30 -121.33 45.77
CA THR A 318 111.33 -122.21 46.45
C THR A 318 111.16 -123.54 45.72
N HIS A 319 111.07 -123.54 44.39
CA HIS A 319 110.91 -124.77 43.61
C HIS A 319 112.10 -125.75 43.76
N ILE A 320 113.32 -125.23 43.90
CA ILE A 320 114.51 -126.06 44.16
C ILE A 320 114.44 -126.69 45.56
N LEU A 321 114.05 -125.91 46.57
CA LEU A 321 113.89 -126.35 47.96
C LEU A 321 112.82 -127.45 48.10
N ASP A 322 111.70 -127.32 47.41
CA ASP A 322 110.62 -128.32 47.43
C ASP A 322 111.08 -129.68 46.84
N LYS A 323 111.87 -129.66 45.75
CA LYS A 323 112.43 -130.89 45.16
C LYS A 323 113.39 -131.63 46.09
N GLU A 324 114.17 -130.91 46.89
CA GLU A 324 115.05 -131.53 47.89
C GLU A 324 114.24 -132.18 49.03
N LEU A 325 113.18 -131.52 49.50
CA LEU A 325 112.30 -132.06 50.54
C LEU A 325 111.56 -133.33 50.09
N ASP A 326 111.10 -133.38 48.84
CA ASP A 326 110.39 -134.55 48.31
C ASP A 326 111.31 -135.77 48.14
N SER A 327 112.57 -135.58 47.77
CA SER A 327 113.55 -136.68 47.73
C SER A 327 113.78 -137.26 49.12
N ARG A 328 113.96 -136.42 50.15
CA ARG A 328 114.13 -136.86 51.55
C ARG A 328 112.91 -137.59 52.10
N LYS A 329 111.69 -137.19 51.70
CA LYS A 329 110.46 -137.89 52.09
C LYS A 329 110.39 -139.29 51.49
N LYS A 330 110.79 -139.47 50.23
CA LYS A 330 110.83 -140.78 49.58
C LYS A 330 111.79 -141.74 50.28
N ASP A 331 112.98 -141.27 50.65
CA ASP A 331 113.97 -142.09 51.36
C ASP A 331 113.43 -142.59 52.71
N LYS A 332 112.83 -141.70 53.52
CA LYS A 332 112.18 -142.07 54.79
C LYS A 332 111.01 -143.04 54.61
N HIS A 333 110.27 -142.93 53.51
CA HIS A 333 109.11 -143.79 53.28
C HIS A 333 109.52 -145.24 53.02
N ILE A 334 110.64 -145.44 52.29
CA ILE A 334 111.23 -146.76 52.03
C ILE A 334 111.71 -147.41 53.34
N GLU A 335 112.36 -146.64 54.21
CA GLU A 335 112.79 -147.09 55.55
C GLU A 335 111.60 -147.62 56.39
N LEU A 336 110.50 -146.85 56.46
CA LEU A 336 109.30 -147.22 57.21
C LEU A 336 108.62 -148.49 56.69
N THR A 337 108.61 -148.71 55.37
CA THR A 337 108.04 -149.93 54.78
C THR A 337 108.81 -151.20 55.15
N ASN A 338 110.14 -151.11 55.30
CA ASN A 338 110.95 -152.26 55.71
C ASN A 338 110.69 -152.64 57.18
N ILE A 339 110.63 -151.64 58.07
CA ILE A 339 110.36 -151.83 59.51
C ILE A 339 108.97 -152.45 59.74
N ASN A 340 107.96 -151.98 59.01
CA ASN A 340 106.60 -152.54 59.13
C ASN A 340 106.50 -154.01 58.69
N ARG A 341 107.37 -154.45 57.76
CA ARG A 341 107.39 -155.84 57.30
C ARG A 341 107.94 -156.80 58.38
N GLU A 342 108.91 -156.35 59.17
CA GLU A 342 109.49 -157.13 60.27
C GLU A 342 108.50 -157.26 61.45
N LEU A 343 107.86 -156.16 61.84
CA LEU A 343 106.83 -156.12 62.89
C LEU A 343 105.63 -157.04 62.59
N ALA A 344 105.22 -157.13 61.32
CA ALA A 344 104.11 -157.99 60.91
C ALA A 344 104.43 -159.50 61.06
N GLN A 345 105.69 -159.91 60.94
CA GLN A 345 106.11 -161.30 61.17
C GLN A 345 106.11 -161.65 62.66
N GLU A 346 106.62 -160.75 63.52
CA GLU A 346 106.65 -160.95 64.98
C GLU A 346 105.24 -161.07 65.58
N GLN A 347 104.31 -160.23 65.13
CA GLN A 347 102.93 -160.24 65.65
C GLN A 347 102.21 -161.55 65.32
N ARG A 348 102.46 -162.13 64.14
CA ARG A 348 101.83 -163.38 63.70
C ARG A 348 102.28 -164.57 64.55
N LEU A 349 103.58 -164.65 64.87
CA LEU A 349 104.15 -165.68 65.76
C LEU A 349 103.58 -165.58 67.18
N ARG A 350 103.35 -164.36 67.68
CA ARG A 350 102.79 -164.11 69.01
C ARG A 350 101.32 -164.51 69.12
N GLN A 351 100.55 -164.35 68.05
CA GLN A 351 99.14 -164.74 67.98
C GLN A 351 98.97 -166.27 68.05
N ASP A 352 99.84 -167.04 67.39
CA ASP A 352 99.80 -168.51 67.38
C ASP A 352 100.09 -169.13 68.76
N TYR A 353 100.92 -168.46 69.59
CA TYR A 353 101.19 -168.88 70.97
C TYR A 353 99.97 -168.71 71.89
N MET A 354 99.26 -167.58 71.78
CA MET A 354 98.11 -167.25 72.64
C MET A 354 96.94 -168.22 72.44
N ASN A 355 96.68 -168.63 71.20
CA ASN A 355 95.49 -169.43 70.87
C ASN A 355 95.61 -170.91 71.27
N ASN A 356 96.82 -171.48 71.31
CA ASN A 356 97.00 -172.92 71.50
C ASN A 356 97.28 -173.35 72.95
N LEU A 357 97.73 -172.44 73.82
CA LEU A 357 98.14 -172.77 75.20
C LEU A 357 97.27 -172.14 76.30
N VAL A 358 96.63 -171.00 76.06
CA VAL A 358 95.99 -170.20 77.13
C VAL A 358 94.47 -170.38 77.21
N TYR A 359 93.79 -170.58 76.08
CA TYR A 359 92.32 -170.49 76.03
C TYR A 359 91.54 -171.81 76.16
N LYS A 360 92.11 -172.87 76.74
CA LYS A 360 91.37 -174.12 77.07
C LYS A 360 91.21 -174.27 78.59
N GLY A 361 89.97 -174.14 79.08
CA GLY A 361 89.62 -174.29 80.51
C GLY A 361 88.92 -175.61 80.83
N ASN A 362 89.43 -176.31 81.85
CA ASN A 362 88.84 -177.49 82.49
C ASN A 362 88.08 -177.08 83.77
N PHE A 363 87.09 -177.87 84.20
CA PHE A 363 86.41 -177.71 85.50
C PHE A 363 86.49 -178.98 86.36
N THR A 364 86.54 -178.75 87.68
CA THR A 364 87.12 -179.57 88.76
C THR A 364 86.09 -180.27 89.67
N GLU A 365 86.55 -181.29 90.42
CA GLU A 365 85.74 -182.28 91.17
C GLU A 365 84.67 -181.73 92.14
N GLY A 366 84.80 -180.51 92.69
CA GLY A 366 83.76 -179.90 93.54
C GLY A 366 82.47 -179.50 92.81
N PHE A 367 82.44 -179.58 91.47
CA PHE A 367 81.25 -179.33 90.64
C PHE A 367 80.24 -180.48 90.72
N PHE A 368 80.67 -181.71 91.01
CA PHE A 368 79.80 -182.90 90.95
C PHE A 368 79.14 -183.28 92.29
N ASP A 369 79.64 -182.77 93.42
CA ASP A 369 79.06 -183.01 94.76
C ASP A 369 77.79 -182.17 95.03
N GLN A 370 77.35 -181.35 94.05
CA GLN A 370 76.36 -180.32 94.33
C GLN A 370 74.89 -180.69 94.09
N PHE A 371 74.48 -181.64 93.23
CA PHE A 371 73.03 -181.72 92.93
C PHE A 371 72.43 -183.13 92.74
N ASN A 372 71.96 -183.69 93.87
CA ASN A 372 70.87 -184.67 94.04
C ASN A 372 70.45 -184.73 95.54
N THR A 373 70.33 -183.57 96.21
CA THR A 373 70.28 -183.43 97.68
C THR A 373 68.91 -183.14 98.29
N SER A 374 67.79 -183.27 97.56
CA SER A 374 66.45 -183.33 98.18
C SER A 374 65.46 -184.10 97.31
N THR A 375 64.58 -184.90 97.92
CA THR A 375 63.58 -185.69 97.21
C THR A 375 62.37 -184.85 96.84
N ARG A 376 62.42 -184.27 95.64
CA ARG A 376 61.25 -184.06 94.81
C ARG A 376 61.60 -184.38 93.36
#